data_AF-A0A2L2WN65-F1
#
_entry.id   AF-A0A2L2WN65-F1
#
_cell.length_a   1.000
_cell.length_b   1.000
_cell.length_c   1.000
_cell.angle_alpha   90.00
_cell.angle_beta   90.00
_cell.angle_gamma   90.00
#
_symmetry.space_group_name_H-M   'P 1'
#
loop_
_entity.id
_entity.type
_entity.pdbx_description
1 polymer ?
#
loop_
_entity_poly.entity_id
_entity_poly.type
_entity_poly.pdbx_seq_one_letter_code
_entity_poly.pdbx_strand_id
1 'polypeptide(L)'
;MNTRHSDEQYKVVNAIINTLRRGDCVAYVSTGNGGSGFGFWRPSDEDMELRKHLLHFARVKSLDVDDHEELCEDWKDSDYFDKSLDFYELSETGMNPFRIQVMIDPFMYVNSYELRDMIVEDHDDLTSVEITSGINGYPRNLHGAVVGFYSYEQAAKITELYGVEVVSLRRRDGWHFYESQGAVYNNYDMMDVYENDGNYSIYTDSSEFVETIDMVMSETDEEDYEDDYSDFMSRMQSLKDQVTNENTDGKFFLVPCDDWNAYELIDLKASHYYEDVWTYDIALDCSVIY
;
A
#
# COMPACT_ATOMS: atom_id res chain seq x y z
N MET A 1 -14.46 -9.50 9.25
CA MET A 1 -13.70 -9.62 7.99
C MET A 1 -14.51 -8.89 6.94
N ASN A 2 -14.13 -7.65 6.60
CA ASN A 2 -14.67 -7.02 5.41
C ASN A 2 -14.12 -7.80 4.21
N THR A 3 -15.01 -8.42 3.46
CA THR A 3 -14.68 -9.11 2.22
C THR A 3 -14.33 -8.06 1.17
N ARG A 4 -13.14 -8.16 0.57
CA ARG A 4 -12.73 -7.36 -0.60
C ARG A 4 -13.86 -7.35 -1.63
N HIS A 5 -14.19 -6.17 -2.17
CA HIS A 5 -15.17 -6.05 -3.25
C HIS A 5 -14.67 -6.77 -4.52
N SER A 6 -15.57 -7.08 -5.45
CA SER A 6 -15.18 -7.69 -6.72
C SER A 6 -14.39 -6.72 -7.59
N ASP A 7 -13.54 -7.24 -8.48
CA ASP A 7 -12.78 -6.44 -9.43
C ASP A 7 -13.68 -5.55 -10.30
N GLU A 8 -14.84 -6.08 -10.72
CA GLU A 8 -15.84 -5.29 -11.46
C GLU A 8 -16.42 -4.11 -10.63
N GLN A 9 -16.54 -4.26 -9.30
CA GLN A 9 -16.99 -3.16 -8.44
C GLN A 9 -15.96 -2.03 -8.48
N TYR A 10 -14.68 -2.35 -8.30
CA TYR A 10 -13.62 -1.34 -8.33
C TYR A 10 -13.48 -0.72 -9.73
N LYS A 11 -13.61 -1.50 -10.80
CA LYS A 11 -13.66 -1.00 -12.18
C LYS A 11 -14.71 0.10 -12.35
N VAL A 12 -15.94 -0.20 -11.97
CA VAL A 12 -17.08 0.72 -12.10
C VAL A 12 -16.88 1.95 -11.23
N VAL A 13 -16.52 1.78 -9.96
CA VAL A 13 -16.30 2.90 -9.04
C VAL A 13 -15.15 3.80 -9.50
N ASN A 14 -14.02 3.21 -9.88
CA ASN A 14 -12.86 3.97 -10.38
C ASN A 14 -13.20 4.75 -11.65
N ALA A 15 -13.96 4.17 -12.58
CA ALA A 15 -14.38 4.86 -13.80
C ALA A 15 -15.34 6.02 -13.52
N ILE A 16 -16.27 5.86 -12.56
CA ILE A 16 -17.16 6.96 -12.11
C ILE A 16 -16.31 8.11 -11.58
N ILE A 17 -15.40 7.86 -10.64
CA ILE A 17 -14.57 8.90 -10.04
C ILE A 17 -13.66 9.56 -11.08
N ASN A 18 -13.05 8.77 -11.98
CA ASN A 18 -12.21 9.31 -13.06
C ASN A 18 -12.98 10.23 -14.00
N THR A 19 -14.24 9.89 -14.32
CA THR A 19 -15.13 10.75 -15.12
C THR A 19 -15.32 12.12 -14.45
N LEU A 20 -15.61 12.12 -13.14
CA LEU A 20 -15.83 13.35 -12.39
C LEU A 20 -14.57 14.21 -12.28
N ARG A 21 -13.39 13.61 -12.06
CA ARG A 21 -12.10 14.31 -12.02
C ARG A 21 -11.73 14.99 -13.32
N ARG A 22 -12.17 14.44 -14.45
CA ARG A 22 -11.99 15.06 -15.77
C ARG A 22 -12.93 16.23 -16.04
N GLY A 23 -13.84 16.52 -15.10
CA GLY A 23 -14.82 17.59 -15.23
C GLY A 23 -16.14 17.17 -15.88
N ASP A 24 -16.31 15.88 -16.17
CA ASP A 24 -17.51 15.34 -16.81
C ASP A 24 -18.57 14.91 -15.78
N CYS A 25 -19.75 14.53 -16.28
CA CYS A 25 -20.88 14.10 -15.46
C CYS A 25 -21.11 12.60 -15.63
N VAL A 26 -21.60 11.92 -14.59
CA VAL A 26 -22.08 10.54 -14.70
C VAL A 26 -23.58 10.52 -14.53
N ALA A 27 -24.29 10.07 -15.57
CA ALA A 27 -25.73 9.86 -15.52
C ALA A 27 -26.06 8.59 -14.72
N TYR A 28 -27.11 8.66 -13.91
CA TYR A 28 -27.60 7.52 -13.17
C TYR A 28 -29.13 7.50 -13.05
N VAL A 29 -29.68 6.29 -12.88
CA VAL A 29 -31.06 6.06 -12.48
C VAL A 29 -31.06 5.36 -11.14
N SER A 30 -31.62 6.00 -10.13
CA SER A 30 -31.83 5.37 -8.82
C SER A 30 -33.21 4.72 -8.77
N THR A 31 -33.32 3.55 -8.16
CA THR A 31 -34.58 2.84 -7.94
C THR A 31 -34.70 2.33 -6.52
N GLY A 32 -35.88 2.46 -5.93
CA GLY A 32 -36.19 1.98 -4.59
C GLY A 32 -37.68 1.90 -4.29
N ASN A 33 -38.04 1.67 -3.03
CA ASN A 33 -39.44 1.46 -2.58
C ASN A 33 -40.40 2.64 -2.87
N GLY A 34 -39.90 3.80 -3.33
CA GLY A 34 -40.69 4.99 -3.64
C GLY A 34 -40.80 5.34 -5.13
N GLY A 35 -40.22 4.54 -6.03
CA GLY A 35 -40.14 4.81 -7.47
C GLY A 35 -38.71 4.90 -7.98
N SER A 36 -38.57 5.33 -9.23
CA SER A 36 -37.30 5.58 -9.89
C SER A 36 -37.08 7.07 -10.11
N GLY A 37 -35.82 7.48 -10.25
CA GLY A 37 -35.46 8.86 -10.51
C GLY A 37 -34.13 8.96 -11.24
N PHE A 38 -34.12 9.77 -12.30
CA PHE A 38 -32.96 10.09 -13.10
C PHE A 38 -32.16 11.24 -12.47
N GLY A 39 -30.83 11.12 -12.46
CA GLY A 39 -29.92 12.10 -11.87
C GLY A 39 -28.55 12.12 -12.54
N PHE A 40 -27.72 13.06 -12.08
CA PHE A 40 -26.32 13.19 -12.48
C PHE A 40 -25.43 13.41 -11.28
N TRP A 41 -24.35 12.65 -11.18
CA TRP A 41 -23.21 13.08 -10.41
C TRP A 41 -22.40 14.09 -11.23
N ARG A 42 -21.87 15.10 -10.55
CA ARG A 42 -21.11 16.20 -11.14
C ARG A 42 -19.78 16.35 -10.40
N PRO A 43 -18.76 16.94 -11.04
CA PRO A 43 -17.48 17.19 -10.39
C PRO A 43 -17.68 17.97 -9.09
N SER A 44 -17.07 17.49 -8.01
CA SER A 44 -17.13 18.10 -6.69
C SER A 44 -15.92 17.67 -5.86
N ASP A 45 -15.60 18.41 -4.80
CA ASP A 45 -14.48 18.07 -3.90
C ASP A 45 -14.77 16.84 -3.00
N GLU A 46 -15.90 16.14 -3.19
CA GLU A 46 -16.37 15.04 -2.35
C GLU A 46 -16.16 13.64 -2.96
N ASP A 47 -15.26 13.50 -3.95
CA ASP A 47 -14.97 12.25 -4.66
C ASP A 47 -14.70 11.07 -3.72
N MET A 48 -13.99 11.31 -2.61
CA MET A 48 -13.69 10.28 -1.62
C MET A 48 -14.91 9.81 -0.84
N GLU A 49 -15.85 10.69 -0.53
CA GLU A 49 -17.10 10.31 0.13
C GLU A 49 -18.02 9.59 -0.85
N LEU A 50 -18.06 10.03 -2.11
CA LEU A 50 -18.78 9.31 -3.16
C LEU A 50 -18.22 7.91 -3.37
N ARG A 51 -16.88 7.75 -3.44
CA ARG A 51 -16.22 6.44 -3.54
C ARG A 51 -16.66 5.51 -2.42
N LYS A 52 -16.57 5.97 -1.16
CA LYS A 52 -17.01 5.17 0.01
C LYS A 52 -18.50 4.80 -0.09
N HIS A 53 -19.34 5.73 -0.53
CA HIS A 53 -20.76 5.48 -0.73
C HIS A 53 -21.01 4.42 -1.81
N LEU A 54 -20.32 4.51 -2.96
CA LEU A 54 -20.47 3.54 -4.05
C LEU A 54 -19.93 2.16 -3.68
N LEU A 55 -18.88 2.08 -2.86
CA LEU A 55 -18.38 0.81 -2.32
C LEU A 55 -19.31 0.22 -1.24
N HIS A 56 -20.26 0.99 -0.69
CA HIS A 56 -21.27 0.44 0.21
C HIS A 56 -22.22 -0.53 -0.51
N PHE A 57 -22.36 -0.41 -1.83
CA PHE A 57 -23.14 -1.35 -2.62
C PHE A 57 -22.43 -2.71 -2.65
N ALA A 58 -23.17 -3.75 -2.31
CA ALA A 58 -22.62 -5.08 -2.14
C ALA A 58 -22.47 -5.86 -3.46
N ARG A 59 -23.11 -5.38 -4.53
CA ARG A 59 -23.17 -6.07 -5.82
C ARG A 59 -23.08 -5.06 -6.96
N VAL A 60 -22.27 -5.43 -7.94
CA VAL A 60 -22.25 -4.83 -9.27
C VAL A 60 -22.62 -5.88 -10.31
N LYS A 61 -23.46 -5.49 -11.27
CA LYS A 61 -23.88 -6.32 -12.40
C LYS A 61 -23.76 -5.50 -13.69
N SER A 62 -23.05 -6.02 -14.69
CA SER A 62 -23.12 -5.50 -16.07
C SER A 62 -24.49 -5.78 -16.66
N LEU A 63 -25.08 -4.80 -17.33
CA LEU A 63 -26.40 -4.91 -17.95
C LEU A 63 -26.27 -5.05 -19.46
N ASP A 64 -27.10 -5.90 -20.05
CA ASP A 64 -27.23 -6.00 -21.51
C ASP A 64 -28.24 -4.96 -22.00
N VAL A 65 -27.77 -3.99 -22.79
CA VAL A 65 -28.62 -2.91 -23.33
C VAL A 65 -29.62 -3.39 -24.36
N ASP A 66 -29.36 -4.54 -25.00
CA ASP A 66 -30.29 -5.17 -25.94
C ASP A 66 -31.39 -5.95 -25.21
N ASP A 67 -31.19 -6.28 -23.93
CA ASP A 67 -32.22 -6.83 -23.05
C ASP A 67 -32.99 -5.72 -22.33
N HIS A 68 -34.07 -5.26 -22.96
CA HIS A 68 -34.93 -4.21 -22.45
C HIS A 68 -35.54 -4.49 -21.06
N GLU A 69 -35.53 -5.73 -20.55
CA GLU A 69 -36.02 -6.03 -19.20
C GLU A 69 -34.99 -5.67 -18.12
N GLU A 70 -33.71 -5.52 -18.47
CA GLU A 70 -32.64 -5.21 -17.51
C GLU A 70 -32.52 -3.71 -17.21
N LEU A 71 -32.86 -2.85 -18.17
CA LEU A 71 -32.79 -1.40 -18.01
C LEU A 71 -34.05 -0.83 -17.37
N CYS A 72 -33.85 0.08 -16.42
CA CYS A 72 -34.94 0.89 -15.87
C CYS A 72 -35.67 1.66 -16.98
N GLU A 73 -36.99 1.80 -16.88
CA GLU A 73 -37.80 2.52 -17.88
C GLU A 73 -37.30 3.96 -18.08
N ASP A 74 -36.83 4.61 -17.02
CA ASP A 74 -36.27 5.97 -17.05
C ASP A 74 -35.06 6.11 -18.00
N TRP A 75 -34.33 5.03 -18.31
CA TRP A 75 -33.30 5.07 -19.35
C TRP A 75 -33.91 5.16 -20.75
N LYS A 76 -35.00 4.46 -21.02
CA LYS A 76 -35.58 4.32 -22.36
C LYS A 76 -36.16 5.63 -22.89
N ASP A 77 -36.69 6.45 -21.98
CA ASP A 77 -37.29 7.75 -22.29
C ASP A 77 -36.30 8.91 -22.14
N SER A 78 -35.03 8.62 -21.81
CA SER A 78 -33.99 9.63 -21.60
C SER A 78 -33.31 10.00 -22.92
N ASP A 79 -33.24 11.31 -23.21
CA ASP A 79 -32.41 11.85 -24.30
C ASP A 79 -30.90 11.57 -24.10
N TYR A 80 -30.51 11.12 -22.91
CA TYR A 80 -29.13 10.80 -22.56
C TYR A 80 -28.78 9.32 -22.75
N PHE A 81 -29.72 8.48 -23.18
CA PHE A 81 -29.44 7.07 -23.43
C PHE A 81 -28.52 6.89 -24.64
N ASP A 82 -27.35 6.29 -24.40
CA ASP A 82 -26.40 5.94 -25.45
C ASP A 82 -25.95 4.48 -25.31
N LYS A 83 -26.41 3.64 -26.24
CA LYS A 83 -26.10 2.21 -26.29
C LYS A 83 -24.63 1.88 -26.59
N SER A 84 -23.80 2.88 -26.92
CA SER A 84 -22.35 2.69 -27.10
C SER A 84 -21.58 2.69 -25.78
N LEU A 85 -22.26 3.05 -24.68
CA LEU A 85 -21.71 3.10 -23.34
C LEU A 85 -22.01 1.80 -22.58
N ASP A 86 -21.20 1.53 -21.55
CA ASP A 86 -21.40 0.36 -20.70
C ASP A 86 -22.39 0.68 -19.58
N PHE A 87 -23.27 -0.27 -19.27
CA PHE A 87 -24.30 -0.11 -18.25
C PHE A 87 -24.06 -1.05 -17.08
N TYR A 88 -24.18 -0.50 -15.88
CA TYR A 88 -23.98 -1.25 -14.64
C TYR A 88 -25.08 -0.97 -13.64
N GLU A 89 -25.50 -1.99 -12.90
CA GLU A 89 -26.35 -1.86 -11.71
C GLU A 89 -25.51 -2.10 -10.45
N LEU A 90 -25.46 -1.09 -9.58
CA LEU A 90 -25.01 -1.19 -8.20
C LEU A 90 -26.23 -1.47 -7.32
N SER A 91 -26.19 -2.50 -6.47
CA SER A 91 -27.32 -2.83 -5.59
C SER A 91 -26.89 -3.25 -4.18
N GLU A 92 -27.72 -2.90 -3.20
CA GLU A 92 -27.60 -3.38 -1.83
C GLU A 92 -28.03 -4.87 -1.72
N THR A 93 -27.72 -5.51 -0.60
CA THR A 93 -28.31 -6.82 -0.27
C THR A 93 -29.65 -6.66 0.43
N GLY A 94 -30.69 -7.39 0.00
CA GLY A 94 -31.96 -7.43 0.72
C GLY A 94 -33.14 -7.88 -0.14
N MET A 95 -34.34 -7.91 0.46
CA MET A 95 -35.57 -8.26 -0.27
C MET A 95 -36.01 -7.16 -1.25
N ASN A 96 -35.81 -5.88 -0.90
CA ASN A 96 -36.06 -4.72 -1.76
C ASN A 96 -34.82 -3.81 -1.76
N PRO A 97 -33.76 -4.19 -2.49
CA PRO A 97 -32.52 -3.45 -2.45
C PRO A 97 -32.68 -2.10 -3.14
N PHE A 98 -32.09 -1.06 -2.57
CA PHE A 98 -31.83 0.16 -3.31
C PHE A 98 -30.86 -0.16 -4.45
N ARG A 99 -31.13 0.37 -5.65
CA ARG A 99 -30.29 0.13 -6.83
C ARG A 99 -29.99 1.43 -7.54
N ILE A 100 -28.81 1.50 -8.11
CA ILE A 100 -28.41 2.57 -9.01
C ILE A 100 -27.92 1.94 -10.30
N GLN A 101 -28.55 2.29 -11.42
CA GLN A 101 -28.02 2.00 -12.74
C GLN A 101 -27.21 3.19 -13.22
N VAL A 102 -26.01 2.94 -13.73
CA VAL A 102 -25.06 3.95 -14.20
C VAL A 102 -24.66 3.65 -15.63
N MET A 103 -24.32 4.70 -16.37
CA MET A 103 -23.82 4.62 -17.74
C MET A 103 -22.38 5.14 -17.75
N ILE A 104 -21.45 4.32 -18.21
CA ILE A 104 -20.01 4.58 -18.18
C ILE A 104 -19.46 4.59 -19.59
N ASP A 105 -18.75 5.66 -19.93
CA ASP A 105 -17.95 5.70 -21.15
C ASP A 105 -16.73 4.78 -20.99
N PRO A 106 -16.54 3.78 -21.87
CA PRO A 106 -15.37 2.90 -21.83
C PRO A 106 -14.01 3.64 -21.85
N PHE A 107 -13.94 4.87 -22.36
CA PHE A 107 -12.73 5.71 -22.30
C PHE A 107 -12.41 6.24 -20.90
N MET A 108 -13.34 6.11 -19.95
CA MET A 108 -13.15 6.51 -18.55
C MET A 108 -12.66 5.36 -17.67
N TYR A 109 -12.52 4.14 -18.21
CA TYR A 109 -11.84 3.08 -17.48
C TYR A 109 -10.39 3.44 -17.19
N VAL A 110 -9.99 3.18 -15.95
CA VAL A 110 -8.74 3.66 -15.39
C VAL A 110 -7.65 2.63 -15.67
N ASN A 111 -6.58 3.04 -16.34
CA ASN A 111 -5.39 2.21 -16.46
C ASN A 111 -4.48 2.34 -15.23
N SER A 112 -3.42 1.53 -15.14
CA SER A 112 -2.57 1.49 -13.93
C SER A 112 -1.93 2.83 -13.55
N TYR A 113 -1.61 3.67 -14.53
CA TYR A 113 -1.00 4.97 -14.32
C TYR A 113 -2.02 5.97 -13.80
N GLU A 114 -3.21 5.99 -14.40
CA GLU A 114 -4.30 6.84 -13.94
C GLU A 114 -4.73 6.45 -12.52
N LEU A 115 -4.78 5.15 -12.20
CA LEU A 115 -5.15 4.69 -10.85
C LEU A 115 -4.09 5.08 -9.80
N ARG A 116 -2.81 4.95 -10.16
CA ARG A 116 -1.69 5.43 -9.35
C ARG A 116 -1.81 6.93 -9.08
N ASP A 117 -2.01 7.71 -10.14
CA ASP A 117 -2.09 9.17 -10.04
C ASP A 117 -3.30 9.59 -9.20
N MET A 118 -4.43 8.91 -9.37
CA MET A 118 -5.62 9.12 -8.54
C MET A 118 -5.35 8.90 -7.05
N ILE A 119 -4.61 7.83 -6.69
CA ILE A 119 -4.25 7.53 -5.30
C ILE A 119 -3.33 8.61 -4.74
N VAL A 120 -2.30 9.03 -5.48
CA VAL A 120 -1.35 10.05 -5.01
C VAL A 120 -2.03 11.41 -4.85
N GLU A 121 -2.96 11.77 -5.73
CA GLU A 121 -3.77 13.00 -5.59
C GLU A 121 -4.66 13.00 -4.33
N ASP A 122 -5.12 11.82 -3.88
CA ASP A 122 -5.93 11.69 -2.65
C ASP A 122 -5.07 11.61 -1.38
N HIS A 123 -3.76 11.43 -1.53
CA HIS A 123 -2.83 11.13 -0.45
C HIS A 123 -1.47 11.83 -0.69
N ASP A 124 -1.40 13.11 -0.31
CA ASP A 124 -0.24 14.01 -0.55
C ASP A 124 1.11 13.50 -0.01
N ASP A 125 1.11 12.55 0.94
CA ASP A 125 2.31 11.94 1.52
C ASP A 125 2.90 10.80 0.68
N LEU A 126 2.18 10.33 -0.34
CA LEU A 126 2.55 9.19 -1.15
C LEU A 126 3.25 9.60 -2.45
N THR A 127 4.02 8.67 -3.01
CA THR A 127 4.82 8.90 -4.21
C THR A 127 4.50 7.88 -5.29
N SER A 128 4.30 8.38 -6.52
CA SER A 128 4.17 7.55 -7.72
C SER A 128 5.51 6.96 -8.14
N VAL A 129 5.54 5.67 -8.43
CA VAL A 129 6.68 4.98 -9.05
C VAL A 129 6.20 4.11 -10.22
N GLU A 130 7.16 3.47 -10.89
CA GLU A 130 6.92 2.50 -11.96
C GLU A 130 7.56 1.16 -11.60
N ILE A 131 6.79 0.09 -11.78
CA ILE A 131 7.22 -1.29 -11.57
C ILE A 131 7.47 -1.98 -12.91
N THR A 132 8.44 -2.88 -12.92
CA THR A 132 8.63 -3.86 -13.99
C THR A 132 8.53 -5.30 -13.46
N SER A 133 8.05 -6.21 -14.32
CA SER A 133 8.13 -7.65 -14.11
C SER A 133 9.45 -8.28 -14.60
N GLY A 134 10.36 -7.48 -15.15
CA GLY A 134 11.69 -7.93 -15.59
C GLY A 134 12.64 -8.10 -14.41
N ILE A 135 13.26 -9.27 -14.28
CA ILE A 135 14.16 -9.64 -13.16
C ILE A 135 15.66 -9.39 -13.51
N ASN A 136 15.95 -8.95 -14.74
CA ASN A 136 17.31 -8.82 -15.27
C ASN A 136 17.66 -7.39 -15.69
N GLY A 137 16.95 -6.39 -15.14
CA GLY A 137 17.15 -4.97 -15.47
C GLY A 137 16.62 -4.54 -16.84
N TYR A 138 16.00 -5.44 -17.62
CA TYR A 138 15.30 -5.08 -18.85
C TYR A 138 13.79 -4.94 -18.59
N PRO A 139 13.21 -3.75 -18.81
CA PRO A 139 11.81 -3.51 -18.53
C PRO A 139 10.87 -4.42 -19.31
N ARG A 140 9.93 -5.03 -18.59
CA ARG A 140 8.75 -5.75 -19.10
C ARG A 140 7.51 -5.35 -18.29
N ASN A 141 6.37 -5.31 -18.97
CA ASN A 141 5.05 -5.00 -18.41
C ASN A 141 5.09 -3.81 -17.44
N LEU A 142 5.55 -2.65 -17.91
CA LEU A 142 5.59 -1.43 -17.10
C LEU A 142 4.17 -1.01 -16.69
N HIS A 143 4.01 -0.68 -15.42
CA HIS A 143 2.76 -0.20 -14.85
C HIS A 143 3.02 0.69 -13.63
N GLY A 144 2.00 1.45 -13.25
CA GLY A 144 2.06 2.37 -12.11
C GLY A 144 2.00 1.65 -10.76
N ALA A 145 2.65 2.26 -9.76
CA ALA A 145 2.53 1.87 -8.37
C ALA A 145 2.75 3.05 -7.43
N VAL A 146 2.36 2.89 -6.17
CA VAL A 146 2.47 3.92 -5.14
C VAL A 146 3.36 3.42 -4.01
N VAL A 147 4.28 4.24 -3.52
CA VAL A 147 5.16 3.99 -2.36
C VAL A 147 5.10 5.17 -1.38
N GLY A 148 5.85 5.11 -0.28
CA GLY A 148 5.90 6.16 0.74
C GLY A 148 5.06 5.87 1.99
N PHE A 149 4.60 4.64 2.15
CA PHE A 149 3.82 4.22 3.32
C PHE A 149 4.65 4.23 4.58
N TYR A 150 4.09 4.67 5.69
CA TYR A 150 4.71 4.52 7.02
C TYR A 150 4.43 3.14 7.63
N SER A 151 3.39 2.44 7.18
CA SER A 151 3.10 1.06 7.61
C SER A 151 2.24 0.29 6.62
N TYR A 152 2.29 -1.04 6.72
CA TYR A 152 1.40 -1.95 6.01
C TYR A 152 -0.08 -1.63 6.25
N GLU A 153 -0.49 -1.30 7.48
CA GLU A 153 -1.88 -0.98 7.80
C GLU A 153 -2.37 0.30 7.10
N GLN A 154 -1.48 1.26 6.83
CA GLN A 154 -1.81 2.41 5.98
C GLN A 154 -2.11 1.94 4.56
N ALA A 155 -1.20 1.16 3.95
CA ALA A 155 -1.37 0.63 2.60
C ALA A 155 -2.64 -0.22 2.47
N ALA A 156 -2.89 -1.11 3.43
CA ALA A 156 -4.05 -2.00 3.45
C ALA A 156 -5.40 -1.26 3.54
N LYS A 157 -5.46 -0.07 4.15
CA LYS A 157 -6.68 0.74 4.13
C LYS A 157 -6.98 1.33 2.74
N ILE A 158 -5.93 1.62 1.98
CA ILE A 158 -6.08 2.16 0.63
C ILE A 158 -6.48 1.04 -0.35
N THR A 159 -6.00 -0.19 -0.18
CA THR A 159 -6.45 -1.31 -1.03
C THR A 159 -7.97 -1.53 -0.97
N GLU A 160 -8.58 -1.34 0.20
CA GLU A 160 -10.05 -1.42 0.39
C GLU A 160 -10.82 -0.36 -0.41
N LEU A 161 -10.17 0.76 -0.79
CA LEU A 161 -10.80 1.89 -1.48
C LEU A 161 -10.60 1.86 -3.00
N TYR A 162 -9.48 1.31 -3.47
CA TYR A 162 -9.11 1.37 -4.89
C TYR A 162 -9.07 0.01 -5.58
N GLY A 163 -9.08 -1.10 -4.83
CA GLY A 163 -9.06 -2.45 -5.39
C GLY A 163 -7.68 -2.97 -5.79
N VAL A 164 -6.63 -2.30 -5.33
CA VAL A 164 -5.21 -2.63 -5.60
C VAL A 164 -4.67 -3.64 -4.58
N GLU A 165 -3.45 -4.13 -4.80
CA GLU A 165 -2.78 -5.10 -3.91
C GLU A 165 -1.55 -4.48 -3.23
N VAL A 166 -1.29 -4.86 -1.97
CA VAL A 166 -0.05 -4.49 -1.28
C VAL A 166 1.04 -5.47 -1.68
N VAL A 167 2.15 -4.95 -2.20
CA VAL A 167 3.31 -5.73 -2.66
C VAL A 167 4.60 -5.23 -2.02
N SER A 168 5.61 -6.10 -1.97
CA SER A 168 6.99 -5.71 -1.72
C SER A 168 7.64 -5.37 -3.06
N LEU A 169 8.29 -4.21 -3.12
CA LEU A 169 9.11 -3.79 -4.23
C LEU A 169 10.56 -3.71 -3.80
N ARG A 170 11.47 -3.96 -4.74
CA ARG A 170 12.88 -3.63 -4.58
C ARG A 170 13.40 -2.84 -5.77
N ARG A 171 14.41 -2.01 -5.57
CA ARG A 171 15.09 -1.27 -6.63
C ARG A 171 16.58 -1.19 -6.34
N ARG A 172 17.39 -1.49 -7.35
CA ARG A 172 18.84 -1.32 -7.25
C ARG A 172 19.25 0.13 -7.44
N ASP A 173 20.33 0.54 -6.79
CA ASP A 173 20.93 1.85 -7.03
C ASP A 173 21.25 2.09 -8.52
N GLY A 174 20.84 3.26 -9.00
CA GLY A 174 20.95 3.66 -10.40
C GLY A 174 19.89 3.10 -11.34
N TRP A 175 18.94 2.29 -10.86
CA TRP A 175 17.82 1.82 -11.68
C TRP A 175 16.64 2.79 -11.66
N HIS A 176 15.91 2.86 -12.77
CA HIS A 176 14.72 3.69 -12.91
C HIS A 176 13.45 2.99 -12.38
N PHE A 177 13.36 1.67 -12.53
CA PHE A 177 12.15 0.89 -12.22
C PHE A 177 12.34 0.02 -11.00
N TYR A 178 11.25 -0.17 -10.24
CA TYR A 178 11.18 -1.16 -9.18
C TYR A 178 10.87 -2.55 -9.76
N GLU A 179 11.36 -3.60 -9.09
CA GLU A 179 10.97 -4.98 -9.33
C GLU A 179 10.00 -5.45 -8.23
N SER A 180 8.86 -6.02 -8.62
CA SER A 180 7.94 -6.63 -7.64
C SER A 180 8.50 -7.94 -7.09
N GLN A 181 8.48 -8.08 -5.76
CA GLN A 181 8.80 -9.30 -5.03
C GLN A 181 7.54 -10.11 -4.68
N GLY A 182 6.36 -9.61 -5.06
CA GLY A 182 5.07 -10.25 -4.81
C GLY A 182 4.30 -9.63 -3.65
N ALA A 183 3.12 -10.19 -3.41
CA ALA A 183 2.19 -9.73 -2.38
C ALA A 183 2.78 -9.88 -0.97
N VAL A 184 2.51 -8.89 -0.12
CA VAL A 184 2.89 -8.91 1.30
C VAL A 184 1.68 -8.61 2.18
N TYR A 185 1.74 -9.08 3.42
CA TYR A 185 0.63 -9.00 4.36
C TYR A 185 0.99 -8.35 5.70
N ASN A 186 2.22 -7.84 5.83
CA ASN A 186 2.76 -7.16 7.01
C ASN A 186 3.93 -6.24 6.60
N ASN A 187 4.40 -5.42 7.55
CA ASN A 187 5.71 -4.75 7.46
C ASN A 187 6.84 -5.77 7.30
N TYR A 188 7.99 -5.33 6.80
CA TYR A 188 9.23 -6.09 6.86
C TYR A 188 9.61 -6.34 8.32
N ASP A 189 10.00 -7.58 8.62
CA ASP A 189 10.63 -7.92 9.89
C ASP A 189 12.12 -7.63 9.77
N MET A 190 12.56 -6.57 10.44
CA MET A 190 13.96 -6.14 10.34
C MET A 190 14.91 -7.09 11.07
N MET A 191 14.41 -7.85 12.05
CA MET A 191 15.23 -8.87 12.71
C MET A 191 15.57 -9.99 11.72
N ASP A 192 14.59 -10.48 10.96
CA ASP A 192 14.80 -11.48 9.90
C ASP A 192 15.79 -11.00 8.83
N VAL A 193 15.79 -9.70 8.50
CA VAL A 193 16.73 -9.11 7.53
C VAL A 193 18.17 -9.22 8.05
N TYR A 194 18.43 -8.79 9.29
CA TYR A 194 19.79 -8.73 9.82
C TYR A 194 20.30 -10.07 10.39
N GLU A 195 19.43 -10.96 10.90
CA GLU A 195 19.85 -12.27 11.41
C GLU A 195 20.54 -13.12 10.33
N ASN A 196 20.14 -12.95 9.07
CA ASN A 196 20.66 -13.74 7.96
C ASN A 196 21.99 -13.20 7.39
N ASP A 197 22.41 -11.99 7.74
CA ASP A 197 23.62 -11.36 7.20
C ASP A 197 24.91 -11.85 7.89
N GLY A 198 24.82 -12.32 9.14
CA GLY A 198 25.95 -12.88 9.91
C GLY A 198 27.01 -11.86 10.35
N ASN A 199 26.88 -10.60 9.95
CA ASN A 199 27.78 -9.51 10.33
C ASN A 199 27.34 -8.78 11.61
N TYR A 200 26.20 -9.16 12.19
CA TYR A 200 25.63 -8.48 13.35
C TYR A 200 25.21 -9.46 14.46
N SER A 201 25.34 -8.98 15.69
CA SER A 201 24.67 -9.55 16.87
C SER A 201 23.42 -8.74 17.19
N ILE A 202 22.32 -9.41 17.50
CA ILE A 202 21.02 -8.79 17.73
C ILE A 202 20.59 -9.01 19.17
N TYR A 203 20.17 -7.95 19.85
CA TYR A 203 19.64 -8.01 21.21
C TYR A 203 18.26 -7.35 21.27
N THR A 204 17.26 -8.09 21.75
CA THR A 204 15.89 -7.58 21.94
C THR A 204 15.64 -7.06 23.36
N ASP A 205 16.52 -7.41 24.29
CA ASP A 205 16.48 -6.98 25.68
C ASP A 205 17.76 -6.24 26.08
N SER A 206 17.60 -5.09 26.74
CA SER A 206 18.73 -4.28 27.21
C SER A 206 19.58 -5.01 28.25
N SER A 207 18.98 -5.86 29.09
CA SER A 207 19.71 -6.61 30.13
C SER A 207 20.59 -7.68 29.50
N GLU A 208 20.09 -8.39 28.49
CA GLU A 208 20.88 -9.38 27.73
C GLU A 208 22.10 -8.74 27.05
N PHE A 209 21.90 -7.55 26.46
CA PHE A 209 23.01 -6.82 25.85
C PHE A 209 24.02 -6.33 26.91
N VAL A 210 23.54 -5.79 28.04
CA VAL A 210 24.41 -5.37 29.16
C VAL A 210 25.20 -6.55 29.75
N GLU A 211 24.58 -7.72 29.91
CA GLU A 211 25.28 -8.94 30.36
C GLU A 211 26.40 -9.33 29.39
N THR A 212 26.17 -9.17 28.08
CA THR A 212 27.20 -9.41 27.08
C THR A 212 28.34 -8.39 27.17
N ILE A 213 28.04 -7.11 27.36
CA ILE A 213 29.05 -6.07 27.57
C ILE A 213 29.91 -6.38 28.80
N ASP A 214 29.28 -6.78 29.91
CA ASP A 214 29.99 -7.18 31.13
C ASP A 214 30.90 -8.39 30.90
N MET A 215 30.44 -9.38 30.15
CA MET A 215 31.25 -10.54 29.77
C MET A 215 32.47 -10.12 28.95
N VAL A 216 32.30 -9.33 27.89
CA VAL A 216 33.40 -8.84 27.04
C VAL A 216 34.42 -8.04 27.86
N MET A 217 33.95 -7.13 28.72
CA MET A 217 34.83 -6.37 29.62
C MET A 217 35.60 -7.28 30.59
N SER A 218 35.00 -8.38 31.04
CA SER A 218 35.64 -9.32 31.98
C SER A 218 36.65 -10.27 31.33
N GLU A 219 36.47 -10.58 30.04
CA GLU A 219 37.34 -11.47 29.27
C GLU A 219 38.48 -10.73 28.57
N THR A 220 38.40 -9.39 28.47
CA THR A 220 39.46 -8.55 27.89
C THR A 220 40.64 -8.43 28.86
N ASP A 221 41.83 -8.88 28.43
CA ASP A 221 43.06 -8.75 29.21
C ASP A 221 43.81 -7.45 28.85
N GLU A 222 44.43 -6.82 29.86
CA GLU A 222 45.28 -5.64 29.69
C GLU A 222 46.52 -5.98 28.85
N GLU A 223 47.02 -7.21 28.92
CA GLU A 223 48.16 -7.67 28.11
C GLU A 223 47.87 -7.72 26.61
N ASP A 224 46.60 -7.84 26.19
CA ASP A 224 46.20 -7.88 24.77
C ASP A 224 46.07 -6.47 24.15
N TYR A 225 45.99 -5.41 24.98
CA TYR A 225 45.70 -4.04 24.56
C TYR A 225 46.68 -3.04 25.18
N GLU A 226 47.95 -3.09 24.76
CA GLU A 226 49.08 -2.28 25.26
C GLU A 226 48.71 -0.86 25.76
N ASP A 227 48.43 0.08 24.85
CA ASP A 227 48.19 1.49 25.17
C ASP A 227 46.69 1.89 25.11
N ASP A 228 45.82 1.00 24.62
CA ASP A 228 44.41 1.31 24.31
C ASP A 228 43.40 0.72 25.32
N TYR A 229 43.84 -0.09 26.30
CA TYR A 229 42.95 -0.79 27.24
C TYR A 229 42.06 0.16 28.05
N SER A 230 42.63 1.22 28.64
CA SER A 230 41.86 2.20 29.43
C SER A 230 40.79 2.90 28.60
N ASP A 231 41.10 3.20 27.33
CA ASP A 231 40.18 3.86 26.41
C ASP A 231 39.07 2.90 25.98
N PHE A 232 39.40 1.65 25.68
CA PHE A 232 38.43 0.59 25.39
C PHE A 232 37.45 0.37 26.55
N MET A 233 37.95 0.16 27.78
CA MET A 233 37.10 -0.06 28.95
C MET A 233 36.20 1.14 29.24
N SER A 234 36.69 2.36 29.03
CA SER A 234 35.89 3.58 29.17
C SER A 234 34.77 3.66 28.14
N ARG A 235 35.02 3.25 26.89
CA ARG A 235 33.99 3.17 25.83
C ARG A 235 32.94 2.12 26.15
N MET A 236 33.35 0.93 26.58
CA MET A 236 32.42 -0.16 26.94
C MET A 236 31.54 0.23 28.14
N GLN A 237 32.10 0.90 29.15
CA GLN A 237 31.29 1.42 30.26
C GLN A 237 30.29 2.48 29.80
N SER A 238 30.70 3.39 28.91
CA SER A 238 29.79 4.37 28.30
C SER A 238 28.68 3.69 27.48
N LEU A 239 29.01 2.64 26.73
CA LEU A 239 28.04 1.86 25.95
C LEU A 239 27.01 1.21 26.87
N LYS A 240 27.46 0.56 27.95
CA LYS A 240 26.59 -0.05 28.97
C LYS A 240 25.63 0.97 29.57
N ASP A 241 26.14 2.15 29.95
CA ASP A 241 25.31 3.21 30.52
C ASP A 241 24.26 3.70 29.52
N GLN A 242 24.58 3.77 28.22
CA GLN A 242 23.62 4.11 27.17
C GLN A 242 22.54 3.03 27.04
N VAL A 243 22.93 1.78 26.81
CA VAL A 243 22.02 0.63 26.62
C VAL A 243 21.04 0.48 27.79
N THR A 244 21.51 0.66 29.03
CA THR A 244 20.67 0.56 30.24
C THR A 244 19.52 1.59 30.25
N ASN A 245 19.70 2.73 29.58
CA ASN A 245 18.72 3.81 29.55
C ASN A 245 17.86 3.82 28.27
N GLU A 246 18.08 2.90 27.34
CA GLU A 246 17.32 2.82 26.09
C GLU A 246 15.96 2.16 26.26
N ASN A 247 14.99 2.59 25.44
CA ASN A 247 13.68 1.95 25.35
C ASN A 247 13.63 1.04 24.13
N THR A 248 13.46 -0.26 24.37
CA THR A 248 13.41 -1.29 23.32
C THR A 248 12.00 -1.63 22.85
N ASP A 249 10.96 -0.90 23.29
CA ASP A 249 9.60 -1.16 22.83
C ASP A 249 9.47 -1.00 21.31
N GLY A 250 9.20 -2.11 20.62
CA GLY A 250 9.14 -2.15 19.17
C GLY A 250 10.50 -2.09 18.44
N LYS A 251 11.62 -2.22 19.15
CA LYS A 251 12.98 -2.06 18.61
C LYS A 251 13.93 -3.16 19.08
N PHE A 252 15.10 -3.23 18.46
CA PHE A 252 16.21 -4.09 18.89
C PHE A 252 17.56 -3.40 18.67
N PHE A 253 18.56 -3.82 19.43
CA PHE A 253 19.95 -3.40 19.24
C PHE A 253 20.59 -4.25 18.14
N LEU A 254 21.18 -3.58 17.16
CA LEU A 254 22.00 -4.16 16.13
C LEU A 254 23.46 -3.80 16.41
N VAL A 255 24.31 -4.79 16.63
CA VAL A 255 25.73 -4.61 17.02
C VAL A 255 26.61 -5.23 15.94
N PRO A 256 27.47 -4.46 15.26
CA PRO A 256 28.42 -5.03 14.31
C PRO A 256 29.36 -6.04 14.97
N CYS A 257 29.47 -7.25 14.43
CA CYS A 257 30.34 -8.30 14.97
C CYS A 257 31.82 -7.88 15.02
N ASP A 258 32.24 -7.01 14.10
CA ASP A 258 33.61 -6.50 13.98
C ASP A 258 33.87 -5.23 14.81
N ASP A 259 32.82 -4.60 15.39
CA ASP A 259 32.95 -3.39 16.22
C ASP A 259 31.94 -3.38 17.38
N TRP A 260 32.38 -3.92 18.51
CA TRP A 260 31.60 -3.99 19.76
C TRP A 260 31.46 -2.64 20.49
N ASN A 261 31.98 -1.55 19.94
CA ASN A 261 31.94 -0.24 20.60
C ASN A 261 30.71 0.59 20.24
N ALA A 262 29.85 0.09 19.36
CA ALA A 262 28.68 0.81 18.88
C ALA A 262 27.48 -0.13 18.71
N TYR A 263 26.29 0.44 18.77
CA TYR A 263 25.05 -0.21 18.38
C TYR A 263 24.20 0.76 17.58
N GLU A 264 23.29 0.21 16.78
CA GLU A 264 22.17 0.93 16.22
C GLU A 264 20.87 0.41 16.83
N LEU A 265 19.95 1.31 17.15
CA LEU A 265 18.63 0.94 17.65
C LEU A 265 17.64 0.95 16.48
N ILE A 266 17.23 -0.24 16.06
CA ILE A 266 16.45 -0.45 14.83
C ILE A 266 15.01 -0.80 15.19
N ASP A 267 14.05 -0.24 14.45
CA ASP A 267 12.64 -0.63 14.58
C ASP A 267 12.45 -2.07 14.10
N LEU A 268 11.71 -2.90 14.87
CA LEU A 268 11.41 -4.29 14.51
C LEU A 268 10.65 -4.40 13.18
N LYS A 269 9.85 -3.38 12.86
CA LYS A 269 8.98 -3.36 11.70
C LYS A 269 9.24 -2.13 10.87
N ALA A 270 9.50 -2.33 9.59
CA ALA A 270 9.67 -1.24 8.63
C ALA A 270 8.78 -1.44 7.40
N SER A 271 8.30 -0.34 6.83
CA SER A 271 7.67 -0.32 5.50
C SER A 271 8.67 -0.05 4.38
N HIS A 272 9.89 0.36 4.75
CA HIS A 272 10.98 0.70 3.85
C HIS A 272 12.31 0.40 4.52
N TYR A 273 13.27 -0.15 3.78
CA TYR A 273 14.65 -0.28 4.24
C TYR A 273 15.64 -0.28 3.07
N TYR A 274 16.91 -0.07 3.40
CA TYR A 274 18.01 -0.12 2.46
C TYR A 274 19.03 -1.17 2.91
N GLU A 275 19.49 -1.99 1.97
CA GLU A 275 20.46 -3.05 2.20
C GLU A 275 21.46 -3.10 1.02
N ASP A 276 22.74 -2.91 1.31
CA ASP A 276 23.83 -2.84 0.33
C ASP A 276 23.60 -1.83 -0.80
N VAL A 277 22.99 -2.26 -1.92
CA VAL A 277 22.67 -1.42 -3.09
C VAL A 277 21.19 -1.50 -3.45
N TRP A 278 20.37 -2.07 -2.57
CA TRP A 278 18.95 -2.32 -2.79
C TRP A 278 18.10 -1.50 -1.83
N THR A 279 17.14 -0.80 -2.40
CA THR A 279 16.05 -0.17 -1.68
C THR A 279 14.85 -1.11 -1.71
N TYR A 280 14.20 -1.33 -0.57
CA TYR A 280 12.97 -2.09 -0.45
C TYR A 280 11.84 -1.21 0.07
N ASP A 281 10.67 -1.34 -0.54
CA ASP A 281 9.48 -0.55 -0.23
C ASP A 281 8.25 -1.46 -0.17
N ILE A 282 7.37 -1.24 0.79
CA ILE A 282 5.98 -1.67 0.65
C ILE A 282 5.28 -0.70 -0.30
N ALA A 283 4.48 -1.24 -1.20
CA ALA A 283 3.83 -0.48 -2.26
C ALA A 283 2.41 -0.95 -2.53
N LEU A 284 1.65 -0.13 -3.26
CA LEU A 284 0.41 -0.53 -3.91
C LEU A 284 0.68 -0.80 -5.38
N ASP A 285 0.50 -2.05 -5.80
CA ASP A 285 0.53 -2.43 -7.20
C ASP A 285 -0.78 -1.99 -7.86
N CYS A 286 -0.69 -1.00 -8.76
CA CYS A 286 -1.84 -0.47 -9.47
C CYS A 286 -2.07 -1.19 -10.80
N SER A 287 -1.42 -2.33 -11.04
CA SER A 287 -1.78 -3.19 -12.16
C SER A 287 -3.26 -3.54 -12.04
N VAL A 288 -3.97 -3.21 -13.11
CA VAL A 288 -5.41 -3.25 -13.08
C VAL A 288 -5.84 -4.68 -13.27
N ILE A 289 -6.40 -5.28 -12.22
CA ILE A 289 -7.03 -6.59 -12.26
C ILE A 289 -8.45 -6.34 -12.79
N TYR A 290 -8.65 -6.36 -14.11
CA TYR A 290 -9.97 -6.47 -14.73
C TYR A 290 -10.03 -7.78 -15.52
#